data_AF-A0A6J6BEL5-F1
#
_entry.id   AF-A0A6J6BEL5-F1
#
_cell.length_a   1.000
_cell.length_b   1.000
_cell.length_c   1.000
_cell.angle_alpha   90.00
_cell.angle_beta   90.00
_cell.angle_gamma   90.00
#
_symmetry.space_group_name_H-M   'P 1'
#
loop_
_entity.id
_entity.type
_entity.pdbx_description
1 polymer ?
#
loop_
_entity_poly.entity_id
_entity_poly.type
_entity_poly.pdbx_seq_one_letter_code
_entity_poly.pdbx_strand_id
1 'polypeptide(L)'
;MAFKDGSKRLFIASIILASVLTPMQGAIAANDPLDTKYEVSMTAAYADALFVQLTAYNALTADSAAAAKPTTSKYKAWKSKMLKVINQIKASSKQFAEIPASPGYVSSQTLAVAANTERQKWIPVALAYLQKSNKVTSKDRIKMDTATNKANDTLVAWSNQYQKDMDFANLAIPATAPAVSFNTHTNTDTGLKSMQATIQNTSMFEQSRMFITEYVVEWYYKDLTTSPIVSAAKVEDLAKAVMFQLDGVTTGDMIYFKVAAKNAMGQGPWSSIFSTPVL
;
A
#
# COMPACT_ATOMS: atom_id res chain seq x y z
N MET A 1 -16.56 -20.86 32.95
CA MET A 1 -16.48 -22.17 32.27
C MET A 1 -15.01 -22.58 32.17
N ALA A 2 -14.57 -23.58 32.94
CA ALA A 2 -13.16 -23.98 32.98
C ALA A 2 -12.81 -24.88 31.78
N PHE A 3 -12.10 -24.34 30.80
CA PHE A 3 -11.59 -25.11 29.65
C PHE A 3 -10.52 -26.11 30.12
N LYS A 4 -10.76 -27.42 29.88
CA LYS A 4 -9.82 -28.52 30.17
C LYS A 4 -8.47 -28.28 29.48
N ASP A 5 -7.37 -28.65 30.15
CA ASP A 5 -5.98 -28.30 29.78
C ASP A 5 -5.53 -28.55 28.34
N GLY A 6 -6.19 -29.46 27.60
CA GLY A 6 -5.92 -29.72 26.18
C GLY A 6 -6.45 -28.62 25.23
N SER A 7 -7.60 -28.02 25.53
CA SER A 7 -8.22 -27.02 24.66
C SER A 7 -7.57 -25.64 24.76
N LYS A 8 -6.90 -25.34 25.89
CA LYS A 8 -6.09 -24.11 26.04
C LYS A 8 -4.83 -24.09 25.17
N ARG A 9 -4.30 -25.27 24.80
CA ARG A 9 -3.10 -25.43 23.94
C ARG A 9 -3.46 -25.30 22.45
N LEU A 10 -4.62 -25.82 22.05
CA LEU A 10 -5.19 -25.68 20.71
C LEU A 10 -5.62 -24.24 20.39
N PHE A 11 -6.23 -23.52 21.34
CA PHE A 11 -6.70 -22.14 21.14
C PHE A 11 -5.55 -21.14 20.84
N ILE A 12 -4.39 -21.34 21.46
CA ILE A 12 -3.18 -20.51 21.27
C ILE A 12 -2.56 -20.82 19.89
N ALA A 13 -2.52 -22.10 19.49
CA ALA A 13 -2.01 -22.50 18.18
C ALA A 13 -2.88 -22.03 17.01
N SER A 14 -4.19 -21.84 17.22
CA SER A 14 -5.15 -21.35 16.22
C SER A 14 -5.19 -19.82 16.08
N ILE A 15 -4.96 -19.04 17.15
CA ILE A 15 -4.87 -17.57 17.08
C ILE A 15 -3.64 -17.12 16.29
N ILE A 16 -2.55 -17.88 16.38
CA ILE A 16 -1.30 -17.67 15.63
C ILE A 16 -1.48 -17.80 14.11
N LEU A 17 -2.60 -18.38 13.63
CA LEU A 17 -2.70 -18.83 12.24
C LEU A 17 -3.64 -18.01 11.35
N ALA A 18 -4.78 -17.52 11.88
CA ALA A 18 -5.64 -16.61 11.12
C ALA A 18 -4.91 -15.30 10.72
N SER A 19 -3.81 -15.01 11.42
CA SER A 19 -2.93 -13.87 11.28
C SER A 19 -1.80 -14.02 10.25
N VAL A 20 -1.39 -15.25 9.97
CA VAL A 20 -0.22 -15.55 9.13
C VAL A 20 -0.63 -16.06 7.74
N LEU A 21 -1.92 -16.39 7.57
CA LEU A 21 -2.47 -16.99 6.36
C LEU A 21 -3.10 -16.04 5.35
N THR A 22 -3.24 -14.73 5.61
CA THR A 22 -3.52 -13.80 4.50
C THR A 22 -2.28 -13.78 3.65
N PRO A 23 -2.32 -14.41 2.46
CA PRO A 23 -1.12 -14.46 1.67
C PRO A 23 -0.81 -13.05 1.23
N MET A 24 0.45 -12.80 0.91
CA MET A 24 0.78 -11.74 -0.03
C MET A 24 0.24 -12.11 -1.44
N GLN A 25 -1.01 -12.62 -1.52
CA GLN A 25 -1.74 -13.07 -2.69
C GLN A 25 -2.11 -11.80 -3.44
N GLY A 26 -1.17 -11.33 -4.23
CA GLY A 26 -1.26 -10.09 -4.96
C GLY A 26 -0.11 -9.88 -5.93
N ALA A 27 1.02 -10.60 -5.80
CA ALA A 27 1.99 -10.75 -6.89
C ALA A 27 1.42 -11.68 -7.98
N ILE A 28 0.24 -11.32 -8.51
CA ILE A 28 -0.34 -11.91 -9.71
C ILE A 28 0.40 -11.22 -10.86
N ALA A 29 1.39 -11.92 -11.40
CA ALA A 29 2.13 -11.64 -12.64
C ALA A 29 1.75 -10.31 -13.33
N ALA A 30 2.45 -9.22 -12.99
CA ALA A 30 2.44 -8.04 -13.83
C ALA A 30 3.27 -8.34 -15.08
N ASN A 31 2.71 -8.09 -16.26
CA ASN A 31 3.33 -8.27 -17.57
C ASN A 31 4.45 -7.24 -17.87
N ASP A 32 5.04 -6.58 -16.86
CA ASP A 32 6.01 -5.50 -17.06
C ASP A 32 7.45 -5.92 -16.68
N PRO A 33 8.43 -5.79 -17.60
CA PRO A 33 9.83 -6.15 -17.36
C PRO A 33 10.53 -5.38 -16.22
N LEU A 34 10.01 -4.23 -15.79
CA LEU A 34 10.75 -3.29 -14.94
C LEU A 34 10.91 -3.73 -13.47
N ASP A 35 10.12 -4.68 -12.96
CA ASP A 35 10.20 -5.05 -11.53
C ASP A 35 9.93 -6.52 -11.18
N THR A 36 10.19 -7.40 -12.15
CA THR A 36 10.09 -8.85 -11.95
C THR A 36 10.94 -9.35 -10.77
N LYS A 37 12.01 -8.67 -10.38
CA LYS A 37 12.89 -9.09 -9.28
C LYS A 37 12.24 -8.97 -7.90
N TYR A 38 11.50 -7.90 -7.62
CA TYR A 38 10.83 -7.74 -6.32
C TYR A 38 9.70 -8.75 -6.17
N GLU A 39 8.85 -8.90 -7.19
CA GLU A 39 7.75 -9.86 -7.19
C GLU A 39 8.22 -11.32 -7.14
N VAL A 40 9.29 -11.67 -7.88
CA VAL A 40 9.90 -13.00 -7.82
C VAL A 40 10.50 -13.26 -6.45
N SER A 41 11.19 -12.28 -5.86
CA SER A 41 11.75 -12.41 -4.51
C SER A 41 10.64 -12.57 -3.47
N MET A 42 9.52 -11.88 -3.64
CA MET A 42 8.36 -12.03 -2.77
C MET A 42 7.62 -13.33 -2.90
N THR A 43 7.45 -13.78 -4.13
CA THR A 43 6.90 -15.11 -4.41
C THR A 43 7.79 -16.19 -3.82
N ALA A 44 9.11 -16.13 -4.01
CA ALA A 44 10.04 -17.11 -3.46
C ALA A 44 10.03 -17.15 -1.93
N ALA A 45 10.12 -15.98 -1.26
CA ALA A 45 10.12 -15.93 0.20
C ALA A 45 8.77 -16.35 0.81
N TYR A 46 7.65 -16.04 0.14
CA TYR A 46 6.32 -16.37 0.62
C TYR A 46 5.86 -17.79 0.24
N ALA A 47 5.74 -18.07 -1.06
CA ALA A 47 5.18 -19.32 -1.58
C ALA A 47 6.13 -20.51 -1.35
N ASP A 48 7.40 -20.36 -1.69
CA ASP A 48 8.33 -21.50 -1.70
C ASP A 48 8.87 -21.82 -0.30
N ALA A 49 9.10 -20.79 0.51
CA ALA A 49 9.66 -20.97 1.85
C ALA A 49 8.60 -20.98 2.95
N LEU A 50 7.81 -19.93 3.11
CA LEU A 50 6.94 -19.78 4.28
C LEU A 50 5.64 -20.59 4.19
N PHE A 51 4.94 -20.54 3.05
CA PHE A 51 3.62 -21.16 2.86
C PHE A 51 3.64 -22.68 3.04
N VAL A 52 4.68 -23.35 2.57
CA VAL A 52 4.89 -24.79 2.77
C VAL A 52 4.95 -25.13 4.27
N GLN A 53 5.66 -24.33 5.06
CA GLN A 53 5.79 -24.57 6.51
C GLN A 53 4.49 -24.25 7.25
N LEU A 54 3.74 -23.22 6.83
CA LEU A 54 2.42 -22.93 7.36
C LEU A 54 1.43 -24.06 7.07
N THR A 55 1.47 -24.63 5.87
CA THR A 55 0.64 -25.77 5.50
C THR A 55 0.95 -26.99 6.38
N ALA A 56 2.24 -27.29 6.60
CA ALA A 56 2.67 -28.35 7.51
C ALA A 56 2.25 -28.09 8.97
N TYR A 57 2.32 -26.83 9.42
CA TYR A 57 1.85 -26.43 10.74
C TYR A 57 0.35 -26.71 10.90
N ASN A 58 -0.45 -26.32 9.91
CA ASN A 58 -1.91 -26.50 9.91
C ASN A 58 -2.31 -27.96 10.03
N ALA A 59 -1.67 -28.81 9.23
CA ALA A 59 -1.88 -30.26 9.31
C ALA A 59 -1.59 -30.80 10.72
N LEU A 60 -0.51 -30.34 11.36
CA LEU A 60 -0.17 -30.75 12.72
C LEU A 60 -1.14 -30.18 13.77
N THR A 61 -1.69 -28.98 13.59
CA THR A 61 -2.70 -28.46 14.53
C THR A 61 -4.03 -29.21 14.46
N ALA A 62 -4.40 -29.72 13.28
CA ALA A 62 -5.59 -30.53 13.08
C ALA A 62 -5.40 -32.00 13.49
N ASP A 63 -4.16 -32.45 13.72
CA ASP A 63 -3.87 -33.81 14.16
C ASP A 63 -4.43 -34.08 15.56
N SER A 64 -5.24 -35.13 15.69
CA SER A 64 -5.72 -35.67 16.97
C SER A 64 -4.63 -35.86 18.04
N ALA A 65 -3.38 -36.06 17.63
CA ALA A 65 -2.21 -36.15 18.51
C ALA A 65 -1.96 -34.86 19.32
N ALA A 66 -2.39 -33.71 18.83
CA ALA A 66 -2.31 -32.43 19.54
C ALA A 66 -3.12 -32.44 20.86
N ALA A 67 -4.21 -33.22 20.92
CA ALA A 67 -5.06 -33.36 22.09
C ALA A 67 -4.64 -34.52 23.02
N ALA A 68 -3.61 -35.30 22.65
CA ALA A 68 -3.14 -36.42 23.45
C ALA A 68 -2.51 -35.96 24.77
N LYS A 69 -2.53 -36.83 25.81
CA LYS A 69 -1.91 -36.53 27.10
C LYS A 69 -0.40 -36.26 26.92
N PRO A 70 0.19 -35.25 27.59
CA PRO A 70 1.58 -34.84 27.36
C PRO A 70 2.64 -35.93 27.60
N THR A 71 2.33 -36.89 28.46
CA THR A 71 3.22 -38.00 28.81
C THR A 71 3.30 -39.08 27.72
N THR A 72 2.34 -39.11 26.79
CA THR A 72 2.22 -40.16 25.77
C THR A 72 3.24 -40.02 24.66
N SER A 73 3.66 -41.15 24.08
CA SER A 73 4.55 -41.17 22.91
C SER A 73 3.93 -40.44 21.72
N LYS A 74 2.59 -40.53 21.55
CA LYS A 74 1.83 -39.81 20.51
C LYS A 74 2.01 -38.29 20.63
N TYR A 75 1.82 -37.72 21.84
CA TYR A 75 2.04 -36.30 22.07
C TYR A 75 3.51 -35.89 21.88
N LYS A 76 4.46 -36.69 22.41
CA LYS A 76 5.90 -36.41 22.27
C LYS A 76 6.32 -36.34 20.80
N ALA A 77 5.85 -37.28 19.98
CA ALA A 77 6.10 -37.30 18.53
C ALA A 77 5.49 -36.07 17.83
N TRP A 78 4.23 -35.74 18.13
CA TRP A 78 3.57 -34.54 17.61
C TRP A 78 4.32 -33.25 18.00
N LYS A 79 4.69 -33.10 19.28
CA LYS A 79 5.44 -31.94 19.78
C LYS A 79 6.78 -31.79 19.05
N SER A 80 7.49 -32.90 18.80
CA SER A 80 8.74 -32.87 18.05
C SER A 80 8.55 -32.36 16.62
N LYS A 81 7.50 -32.83 15.92
CA LYS A 81 7.15 -32.36 14.58
C LYS A 81 6.78 -30.87 14.59
N MET A 82 5.97 -30.45 15.56
CA MET A 82 5.55 -29.06 15.70
C MET A 82 6.73 -28.11 15.95
N LEU A 83 7.65 -28.49 16.84
CA LEU A 83 8.88 -27.72 17.10
C LEU A 83 9.74 -27.60 15.84
N LYS A 84 9.87 -28.67 15.04
CA LYS A 84 10.58 -28.64 13.77
C LYS A 84 9.96 -27.62 12.82
N VAL A 85 8.64 -27.68 12.62
CA VAL A 85 7.93 -26.76 11.72
C VAL A 85 8.05 -25.31 12.17
N ILE A 86 7.91 -25.00 13.45
CA ILE A 86 8.05 -23.61 13.95
C ILE A 86 9.49 -23.09 13.74
N ASN A 87 10.50 -23.93 13.91
CA ASN A 87 11.88 -23.55 13.58
C ASN A 87 12.07 -23.31 12.07
N GLN A 88 11.39 -24.07 11.21
CA GLN A 88 11.41 -23.83 9.76
C GLN A 88 10.67 -22.54 9.39
N ILE A 89 9.54 -22.22 10.05
CA ILE A 89 8.86 -20.92 9.92
C ILE A 89 9.82 -19.78 10.32
N LYS A 90 10.53 -19.93 11.44
CA LYS A 90 11.55 -18.96 11.90
C LYS A 90 12.65 -18.74 10.88
N ALA A 91 13.15 -19.81 10.26
CA ALA A 91 14.19 -19.72 9.25
C ALA A 91 13.66 -19.02 7.98
N SER A 92 12.51 -19.47 7.48
CA SER A 92 11.89 -18.95 6.24
C SER A 92 11.52 -17.47 6.37
N SER A 93 11.00 -17.07 7.53
CA SER A 93 10.65 -15.67 7.79
C SER A 93 11.85 -14.71 7.77
N LYS A 94 13.10 -15.19 7.91
CA LYS A 94 14.26 -14.30 7.75
C LYS A 94 14.47 -13.82 6.31
N GLN A 95 14.01 -14.59 5.32
CA GLN A 95 14.16 -14.24 3.90
C GLN A 95 13.40 -12.95 3.54
N PHE A 96 12.37 -12.57 4.30
CA PHE A 96 11.69 -11.28 4.12
C PHE A 96 12.55 -10.07 4.49
N ALA A 97 13.65 -10.24 5.23
CA ALA A 97 14.62 -9.17 5.46
C ALA A 97 15.60 -9.01 4.30
N GLU A 98 15.65 -9.97 3.39
CA GLU A 98 16.62 -10.05 2.28
C GLU A 98 16.02 -9.63 0.93
N ILE A 99 14.73 -9.24 0.93
CA ILE A 99 14.04 -8.80 -0.28
C ILE A 99 14.73 -7.52 -0.78
N PRO A 100 15.21 -7.49 -2.04
CA PRO A 100 15.88 -6.32 -2.59
C PRO A 100 14.92 -5.14 -2.63
N ALA A 101 15.47 -3.94 -2.40
CA ALA A 101 14.70 -2.72 -2.56
C ALA A 101 14.33 -2.50 -4.02
N SER A 102 13.06 -2.20 -4.25
CA SER A 102 12.59 -1.67 -5.52
C SER A 102 12.16 -0.20 -5.36
N PRO A 103 12.62 0.70 -6.25
CA PRO A 103 12.14 2.08 -6.31
C PRO A 103 10.60 2.20 -6.44
N GLY A 104 9.93 1.22 -7.06
CA GLY A 104 8.47 1.21 -7.24
C GLY A 104 7.68 0.77 -6.01
N TYR A 105 8.32 0.09 -5.04
CA TYR A 105 7.65 -0.59 -3.93
C TYR A 105 8.20 -0.22 -2.54
N VAL A 106 8.92 0.90 -2.40
CA VAL A 106 9.62 1.28 -1.15
C VAL A 106 8.69 1.31 0.07
N SER A 107 7.46 1.79 -0.11
CA SER A 107 6.47 1.92 0.97
C SER A 107 5.93 0.57 1.43
N SER A 108 5.51 -0.28 0.49
CA SER A 108 5.06 -1.64 0.80
C SER A 108 6.22 -2.49 1.32
N GLN A 109 7.43 -2.38 0.78
CA GLN A 109 8.58 -3.11 1.30
C GLN A 109 8.84 -2.80 2.79
N THR A 110 8.77 -1.52 3.17
CA THR A 110 8.94 -1.11 4.58
C THR A 110 7.91 -1.79 5.49
N LEU A 111 6.66 -1.86 5.04
CA LEU A 111 5.58 -2.54 5.77
C LEU A 111 5.76 -4.06 5.79
N ALA A 112 6.30 -4.67 4.73
CA ALA A 112 6.61 -6.10 4.69
C ALA A 112 7.66 -6.46 5.74
N VAL A 113 8.74 -5.67 5.81
CA VAL A 113 9.82 -5.82 6.80
C VAL A 113 9.29 -5.60 8.22
N ALA A 114 8.43 -4.59 8.43
CA ALA A 114 7.80 -4.32 9.72
C ALA A 114 6.90 -5.48 10.16
N ALA A 115 6.04 -5.99 9.28
CA ALA A 115 5.17 -7.14 9.55
C ALA A 115 6.01 -8.38 9.91
N ASN A 116 7.08 -8.64 9.17
CA ASN A 116 7.99 -9.73 9.48
C ASN A 116 8.70 -9.55 10.83
N THR A 117 9.13 -8.33 11.14
CA THR A 117 9.76 -8.00 12.43
C THR A 117 8.81 -8.27 13.59
N GLU A 118 7.53 -7.91 13.48
CA GLU A 118 6.52 -8.24 14.50
C GLU A 118 6.30 -9.77 14.60
N ARG A 119 6.29 -10.49 13.47
CA ARG A 119 6.22 -11.96 13.47
C ARG A 119 7.40 -12.61 14.21
N GLN A 120 8.63 -12.11 14.02
CA GLN A 120 9.81 -12.64 14.71
C GLN A 120 9.73 -12.53 16.23
N LYS A 121 8.96 -11.57 16.78
CA LYS A 121 8.84 -11.38 18.23
C LYS A 121 8.05 -12.47 18.93
N TRP A 122 7.07 -13.09 18.27
CA TRP A 122 6.23 -14.11 18.91
C TRP A 122 6.80 -15.54 18.75
N ILE A 123 7.61 -15.81 17.72
CA ILE A 123 8.19 -17.14 17.46
C ILE A 123 8.95 -17.71 18.68
N PRO A 124 9.82 -16.95 19.38
CA PRO A 124 10.48 -17.43 20.60
C PRO A 124 9.49 -17.76 21.73
N VAL A 125 8.39 -17.02 21.82
CA VAL A 125 7.32 -17.25 22.81
C VAL A 125 6.58 -18.55 22.51
N ALA A 126 6.27 -18.82 21.24
CA ALA A 126 5.65 -20.08 20.80
C ALA A 126 6.57 -21.30 21.02
N LEU A 127 7.86 -21.16 20.74
CA LEU A 127 8.86 -22.20 21.04
C LEU A 127 8.96 -22.47 22.54
N ALA A 128 9.05 -21.42 23.35
CA ALA A 128 9.09 -21.55 24.81
C ALA A 128 7.81 -22.19 25.36
N TYR A 129 6.64 -21.88 24.80
CA TYR A 129 5.36 -22.47 25.14
C TYR A 129 5.35 -23.99 24.91
N LEU A 130 5.75 -24.43 23.71
CA LEU A 130 5.79 -25.85 23.38
C LEU A 130 6.83 -26.61 24.21
N GLN A 131 7.96 -25.98 24.51
CA GLN A 131 9.02 -26.57 25.32
C GLN A 131 8.62 -26.70 26.80
N LYS A 132 8.01 -25.67 27.39
CA LYS A 132 7.68 -25.57 28.83
C LYS A 132 6.19 -25.86 29.07
N SER A 133 5.80 -27.13 28.98
CA SER A 133 4.40 -27.62 29.02
C SER A 133 3.55 -27.30 30.28
N ASN A 134 4.03 -26.47 31.20
CA ASN A 134 3.46 -26.25 32.54
C ASN A 134 3.80 -24.88 33.18
N LYS A 135 4.36 -23.90 32.43
CA LYS A 135 4.78 -22.60 32.99
C LYS A 135 4.37 -21.37 32.16
N VAL A 136 3.36 -21.48 31.30
CA VAL A 136 2.92 -20.34 30.49
C VAL A 136 1.92 -19.52 31.31
N THR A 137 2.26 -18.25 31.52
CA THR A 137 1.42 -17.33 32.30
C THR A 137 0.39 -16.65 31.41
N SER A 138 -0.66 -16.07 32.01
CA SER A 138 -1.58 -15.17 31.29
C SER A 138 -0.85 -13.99 30.64
N LYS A 139 0.25 -13.52 31.24
CA LYS A 139 1.09 -12.45 30.71
C LYS A 139 1.79 -12.84 29.41
N ASP A 140 2.26 -14.08 29.31
CA ASP A 140 2.88 -14.59 28.08
C ASP A 140 1.85 -14.71 26.95
N ARG A 141 0.62 -15.12 27.28
CA ARG A 141 -0.51 -15.14 26.35
C ARG A 141 -0.82 -13.75 25.82
N ILE A 142 -1.01 -12.77 26.71
CA ILE A 142 -1.29 -11.38 26.31
C ILE A 142 -0.20 -10.84 25.38
N LYS A 143 1.07 -11.06 25.69
CA LYS A 143 2.19 -10.64 24.83
C LYS A 143 2.11 -11.26 23.44
N MET A 144 1.76 -12.54 23.36
CA MET A 144 1.62 -13.27 22.10
C MET A 144 0.44 -12.73 21.28
N ASP A 145 -0.72 -12.53 21.92
CA ASP A 145 -1.92 -12.00 21.28
C ASP A 145 -1.66 -10.57 20.76
N THR A 146 -1.02 -9.70 21.56
CA THR A 146 -0.64 -8.35 21.14
C THR A 146 0.30 -8.35 19.94
N ALA A 147 1.36 -9.18 19.96
CA ALA A 147 2.30 -9.26 18.84
C ALA A 147 1.63 -9.80 17.56
N THR A 148 0.71 -10.76 17.71
CA THR A 148 -0.04 -11.36 16.61
C THR A 148 -0.97 -10.34 15.96
N ASN A 149 -1.76 -9.62 16.77
CA ASN A 149 -2.66 -8.58 16.27
C ASN A 149 -1.88 -7.46 15.58
N LYS A 150 -0.76 -7.02 16.16
CA LYS A 150 0.07 -5.99 15.54
C LYS A 150 0.67 -6.45 14.20
N ALA A 151 1.10 -7.70 14.10
CA ALA A 151 1.56 -8.26 12.83
C ALA A 151 0.45 -8.25 11.77
N ASN A 152 -0.79 -8.57 12.15
CA ASN A 152 -1.96 -8.51 11.25
C ASN A 152 -2.24 -7.12 10.74
N ASP A 153 -2.33 -6.16 11.65
CA ASP A 153 -2.62 -4.77 11.29
C ASP A 153 -1.57 -4.27 10.30
N THR A 154 -0.31 -4.65 10.52
CA THR A 154 0.81 -4.31 9.62
C THR A 154 0.70 -5.03 8.27
N LEU A 155 0.24 -6.28 8.22
CA LEU A 155 0.01 -7.02 6.96
C LEU A 155 -1.16 -6.47 6.16
N VAL A 156 -2.24 -6.04 6.82
CA VAL A 156 -3.36 -5.36 6.16
C VAL A 156 -2.89 -4.03 5.58
N ALA A 157 -2.14 -3.24 6.36
CA ALA A 157 -1.53 -2.02 5.88
C ALA A 157 -0.58 -2.27 4.68
N TRP A 158 0.24 -3.32 4.78
CA TRP A 158 1.10 -3.78 3.69
C TRP A 158 0.30 -4.09 2.43
N SER A 159 -0.76 -4.90 2.53
CA SER A 159 -1.57 -5.30 1.36
C SER A 159 -2.19 -4.10 0.66
N ASN A 160 -2.71 -3.15 1.44
CA ASN A 160 -3.29 -1.91 0.91
C ASN A 160 -2.21 -1.03 0.25
N GLN A 161 -0.99 -1.00 0.80
CA GLN A 161 0.10 -0.22 0.22
C GLN A 161 0.71 -0.90 -1.01
N TYR A 162 0.83 -2.23 -1.01
CA TYR A 162 1.33 -3.00 -2.14
C TYR A 162 0.47 -2.79 -3.38
N GLN A 163 -0.86 -2.79 -3.24
CA GLN A 163 -1.75 -2.49 -4.35
C GLN A 163 -1.49 -1.08 -4.92
N LYS A 164 -1.30 -0.07 -4.06
CA LYS A 164 -0.98 1.30 -4.49
C LYS A 164 0.37 1.39 -5.20
N ASP A 165 1.38 0.73 -4.64
CA ASP A 165 2.72 0.68 -5.21
C ASP A 165 2.69 -0.03 -6.57
N MET A 166 1.92 -1.11 -6.72
CA MET A 166 1.72 -1.80 -7.99
C MET A 166 0.97 -0.93 -9.02
N ASP A 167 -0.08 -0.22 -8.60
CA ASP A 167 -0.80 0.73 -9.46
C ASP A 167 0.13 1.88 -9.92
N PHE A 168 1.04 2.31 -9.05
CA PHE A 168 2.05 3.34 -9.33
C PHE A 168 3.21 2.84 -10.21
N ALA A 169 3.67 1.60 -10.01
CA ALA A 169 4.75 1.00 -10.82
C ALA A 169 4.31 0.79 -12.28
N ASN A 170 3.02 0.53 -12.49
CA ASN A 170 2.40 0.42 -13.82
C ASN A 170 1.91 1.77 -14.36
N LEU A 171 2.26 2.88 -13.71
CA LEU A 171 1.83 4.20 -14.12
C LEU A 171 2.57 4.63 -15.39
N ALA A 172 1.83 5.14 -16.36
CA ALA A 172 2.41 5.80 -17.53
C ALA A 172 2.34 7.32 -17.37
N ILE A 173 3.11 8.03 -18.19
CA ILE A 173 2.90 9.47 -18.40
C ILE A 173 1.44 9.68 -18.84
N PRO A 174 0.75 10.74 -18.34
CA PRO A 174 -0.63 11.01 -18.75
C PRO A 174 -0.76 11.08 -20.27
N ALA A 175 -1.64 10.26 -20.85
CA ALA A 175 -1.81 10.19 -22.31
C ALA A 175 -2.86 11.18 -22.84
N THR A 176 -3.76 11.65 -21.98
CA THR A 176 -4.83 12.59 -22.31
C THR A 176 -4.61 13.91 -21.57
N ALA A 177 -4.87 15.02 -22.27
CA ALA A 177 -4.80 16.34 -21.67
C ALA A 177 -6.02 16.61 -20.78
N PRO A 178 -5.90 17.43 -19.72
CA PRO A 178 -7.03 17.82 -18.87
C PRO A 178 -8.08 18.67 -19.62
N ALA A 179 -9.34 18.55 -19.20
CA ALA A 179 -10.40 19.49 -19.59
C ALA A 179 -10.44 20.70 -18.64
N VAL A 180 -10.75 21.88 -19.18
CA VAL A 180 -10.73 23.15 -18.43
C VAL A 180 -11.96 23.99 -18.77
N SER A 181 -12.51 24.65 -17.75
CA SER A 181 -13.55 25.68 -17.87
C SER A 181 -13.12 26.96 -17.18
N PHE A 182 -13.66 28.12 -17.60
CA PHE A 182 -13.29 29.43 -17.05
C PHE A 182 -14.51 30.19 -16.54
N ASN A 183 -14.34 30.88 -15.41
CA ASN A 183 -15.32 31.81 -14.84
C ASN A 183 -14.62 33.12 -14.47
N THR A 184 -15.24 34.28 -14.75
CA THR A 184 -14.71 35.58 -14.32
C THR A 184 -15.30 35.98 -12.97
N HIS A 185 -14.48 36.59 -12.13
CA HIS A 185 -14.89 37.16 -10.84
C HIS A 185 -14.46 38.62 -10.79
N THR A 186 -15.37 39.48 -10.33
CA THR A 186 -15.07 40.91 -10.10
C THR A 186 -14.89 41.11 -8.61
N ASN A 187 -13.72 41.58 -8.18
CA ASN A 187 -13.52 41.98 -6.80
C ASN A 187 -14.28 43.29 -6.55
N THR A 188 -15.28 43.25 -5.66
CA THR A 188 -16.18 44.38 -5.39
C THR A 188 -15.48 45.57 -4.74
N ASP A 189 -14.32 45.35 -4.11
CA ASP A 189 -13.64 46.35 -3.30
C ASP A 189 -12.54 47.08 -4.08
N THR A 190 -11.92 46.40 -5.04
CA THR A 190 -10.82 46.96 -5.86
C THR A 190 -11.23 47.26 -7.31
N GLY A 191 -12.38 46.75 -7.75
CA GLY A 191 -12.81 46.81 -9.15
C GLY A 191 -11.96 45.95 -10.11
N LEU A 192 -10.93 45.28 -9.60
CA LEU A 192 -10.07 44.40 -10.38
C LEU A 192 -10.82 43.13 -10.76
N LYS A 193 -10.60 42.68 -11.99
CA LYS A 193 -11.09 41.41 -12.51
C LYS A 193 -10.07 40.32 -12.19
N SER A 194 -10.57 39.14 -11.86
CA SER A 194 -9.81 37.91 -11.80
C SER A 194 -10.49 36.87 -12.67
N MET A 195 -9.71 35.96 -13.23
CA MET A 195 -10.25 34.82 -13.95
C MET A 195 -9.91 33.53 -13.21
N GLN A 196 -10.93 32.70 -13.00
CA GLN A 196 -10.79 31.40 -12.37
C GLN A 196 -10.83 30.33 -13.46
N ALA A 197 -9.73 29.58 -13.61
CA ALA A 197 -9.71 28.36 -14.41
C ALA A 197 -9.99 27.16 -13.51
N THR A 198 -10.96 26.33 -13.90
CA THR A 198 -11.37 25.12 -13.19
C THR A 198 -11.01 23.91 -14.04
N ILE A 199 -10.10 23.08 -13.54
CA ILE A 199 -9.71 21.82 -14.19
C ILE A 199 -10.69 20.72 -13.80
N GLN A 200 -11.28 20.08 -14.81
CA GLN A 200 -12.33 19.08 -14.62
C GLN A 200 -11.76 17.66 -14.57
N ASN A 201 -12.32 16.84 -13.67
CA ASN A 201 -12.16 15.39 -13.71
C ASN A 201 -13.18 14.86 -14.73
N THR A 202 -12.72 14.16 -15.77
CA THR A 202 -13.61 13.61 -16.81
C THR A 202 -13.43 12.10 -16.88
N SER A 203 -14.42 11.37 -17.40
CA SER A 203 -14.30 9.91 -17.55
C SER A 203 -13.15 9.47 -18.48
N MET A 204 -12.67 10.36 -19.36
CA MET A 204 -11.49 10.14 -20.23
C MET A 204 -10.17 10.60 -19.57
N PHE A 205 -10.24 11.14 -18.36
CA PHE A 205 -9.14 11.72 -17.60
C PHE A 205 -9.40 11.45 -16.10
N GLU A 206 -9.39 10.18 -15.71
CA GLU A 206 -9.60 9.80 -14.31
C GLU A 206 -8.35 10.06 -13.49
N GLN A 207 -8.30 11.23 -12.86
CA GLN A 207 -7.17 11.72 -12.08
C GLN A 207 -6.69 10.71 -11.01
N SER A 208 -7.63 9.96 -10.43
CA SER A 208 -7.37 8.92 -9.42
C SER A 208 -6.64 7.69 -9.95
N ARG A 209 -6.88 7.31 -11.22
CA ARG A 209 -6.15 6.20 -11.87
C ARG A 209 -4.78 6.61 -12.39
N MET A 210 -4.59 7.91 -12.64
CA MET A 210 -3.37 8.46 -13.23
C MET A 210 -2.41 9.05 -12.19
N PHE A 211 -2.80 9.06 -10.91
CA PHE A 211 -2.04 9.61 -9.78
C PHE A 211 -1.48 11.01 -10.11
N ILE A 212 -2.34 11.88 -10.64
CA ILE A 212 -1.92 13.24 -10.98
C ILE A 212 -1.55 13.97 -9.68
N THR A 213 -0.29 14.39 -9.58
CA THR A 213 0.24 15.11 -8.41
C THR A 213 0.23 16.61 -8.60
N GLU A 214 0.26 17.05 -9.86
CA GLU A 214 0.43 18.45 -10.22
C GLU A 214 -0.25 18.73 -11.57
N TYR A 215 -0.80 19.94 -11.69
CA TYR A 215 -1.12 20.55 -12.98
C TYR A 215 -0.12 21.65 -13.27
N VAL A 216 0.53 21.55 -14.42
CA VAL A 216 1.37 22.61 -14.96
C VAL A 216 0.49 23.49 -15.84
N VAL A 217 0.52 24.79 -15.57
CA VAL A 217 -0.29 25.79 -16.25
C VAL A 217 0.61 26.81 -16.93
N GLU A 218 0.30 27.09 -18.19
CA GLU A 218 0.87 28.20 -18.94
C GLU A 218 -0.26 29.13 -19.38
N TRP A 219 -0.08 30.42 -19.15
CA TRP A 219 -0.99 31.43 -19.65
C TRP A 219 -0.28 32.65 -20.23
N TYR A 220 -0.96 33.30 -21.18
CA TYR A 220 -0.46 34.42 -21.96
C TYR A 220 -1.49 35.54 -21.89
N TYR A 221 -1.01 36.78 -21.83
CA TYR A 221 -1.85 37.96 -21.71
C TYR A 221 -1.83 38.74 -23.02
N LYS A 222 -3.02 39.09 -23.54
CA LYS A 222 -3.29 39.80 -24.81
C LYS A 222 -2.95 39.03 -26.09
N ASP A 223 -1.79 38.37 -26.15
CA ASP A 223 -1.37 37.57 -27.30
C ASP A 223 -0.43 36.40 -26.91
N LEU A 224 -0.27 35.44 -27.82
CA LEU A 224 0.60 34.27 -27.67
C LEU A 224 2.10 34.55 -27.88
N THR A 225 2.47 35.78 -28.24
CA THR A 225 3.87 36.18 -28.49
C THR A 225 4.54 36.70 -27.22
N THR A 226 3.76 37.05 -26.19
CA THR A 226 4.26 37.32 -24.85
C THR A 226 4.92 36.09 -24.22
N SER A 227 5.88 36.32 -23.31
CA SER A 227 6.44 35.22 -22.53
C SER A 227 5.34 34.59 -21.66
N PRO A 228 5.20 33.25 -21.66
CA PRO A 228 4.20 32.60 -20.83
C PRO A 228 4.48 32.85 -19.36
N ILE A 229 3.41 33.09 -18.60
CA ILE A 229 3.46 33.02 -17.14
C ILE A 229 3.17 31.57 -16.77
N VAL A 230 4.14 30.95 -16.10
CA VAL A 230 4.08 29.53 -15.70
C VAL A 230 3.68 29.45 -14.23
N SER A 231 2.63 28.67 -13.96
CA SER A 231 2.18 28.34 -12.62
C SER A 231 2.03 26.83 -12.47
N ALA A 232 2.13 26.32 -11.25
CA ALA A 232 1.84 24.94 -10.94
C ALA A 232 0.87 24.88 -9.76
N ALA A 233 -0.12 23.98 -9.82
CA ALA A 233 -0.95 23.65 -8.68
C ALA A 233 -0.80 22.19 -8.30
N LYS A 234 -0.57 21.96 -7.01
CA LYS A 234 -0.59 20.62 -6.43
C LYS A 234 -2.02 20.13 -6.30
N VAL A 235 -2.21 18.85 -6.57
CA VAL A 235 -3.51 18.20 -6.36
C VAL A 235 -3.55 17.67 -4.93
N GLU A 236 -4.30 18.34 -4.06
CA GLU A 236 -4.47 17.93 -2.66
C GLU A 236 -5.64 16.95 -2.49
N ASP A 237 -6.64 17.04 -3.36
CA ASP A 237 -7.83 16.20 -3.35
C ASP A 237 -8.29 15.90 -4.80
N LEU A 238 -8.10 14.66 -5.23
CA LEU A 238 -8.44 14.19 -6.58
C LEU A 238 -9.95 14.18 -6.86
N ALA A 239 -10.79 14.30 -5.82
CA ALA A 239 -12.23 14.40 -5.96
C ALA A 239 -12.72 15.84 -6.16
N LYS A 240 -11.83 16.84 -6.05
CA LYS A 240 -12.16 18.25 -6.20
C LYS A 240 -11.57 18.83 -7.48
N ALA A 241 -12.27 19.80 -8.06
CA ALA A 241 -11.70 20.58 -9.14
C ALA A 241 -10.56 21.47 -8.62
N VAL A 242 -9.50 21.60 -9.42
CA VAL A 242 -8.38 22.48 -9.11
C VAL A 242 -8.65 23.85 -9.72
N MET A 243 -8.50 24.89 -8.91
CA MET A 243 -8.77 26.28 -9.31
C MET A 243 -7.47 27.08 -9.42
N PHE A 244 -7.32 27.82 -10.51
CA PHE A 244 -6.26 28.80 -10.69
C PHE A 244 -6.87 30.19 -10.77
N GLN A 245 -6.40 31.08 -9.89
CA GLN A 245 -6.73 32.49 -9.97
C GLN A 245 -5.68 33.20 -10.84
N LEU A 246 -6.16 33.88 -11.87
CA LEU A 246 -5.36 34.72 -12.77
C LEU A 246 -5.64 36.18 -12.39
N ASP A 247 -4.64 36.82 -11.78
CA ASP A 247 -4.71 38.19 -11.30
C ASP A 247 -4.07 39.19 -12.27
N GLY A 248 -4.42 40.47 -12.12
CA GLY A 248 -3.84 41.54 -12.93
C GLY A 248 -4.37 41.59 -14.36
N VAL A 249 -5.60 41.12 -14.57
CA VAL A 249 -6.23 41.05 -15.89
C VAL A 249 -7.19 42.22 -16.11
N THR A 250 -7.21 42.77 -17.32
CA THR A 250 -8.08 43.91 -17.69
C THR A 250 -9.28 43.44 -18.50
N THR A 251 -10.48 43.97 -18.21
CA THR A 251 -11.70 43.69 -19.02
C THR A 251 -11.47 43.99 -20.50
N GLY A 252 -11.92 43.08 -21.36
CA GLY A 252 -11.80 43.19 -22.81
C GLY A 252 -10.51 42.60 -23.39
N ASP A 253 -9.48 42.38 -22.56
CA ASP A 253 -8.26 41.72 -23.05
C ASP A 253 -8.48 40.21 -23.21
N MET A 254 -7.78 39.62 -24.18
CA MET A 254 -7.75 38.18 -24.39
C MET A 254 -6.72 37.52 -23.46
N ILE A 255 -7.11 36.39 -22.88
CA ILE A 255 -6.18 35.50 -22.19
C ILE A 255 -6.14 34.18 -22.93
N TYR A 256 -4.92 33.65 -23.08
CA TYR A 256 -4.68 32.32 -23.63
C TYR A 256 -4.16 31.42 -22.52
N PHE A 257 -4.64 30.19 -22.45
CA PHE A 257 -4.35 29.27 -21.36
C PHE A 257 -4.19 27.86 -21.90
N LYS A 258 -3.23 27.11 -21.38
CA LYS A 258 -3.13 25.66 -21.56
C LYS A 258 -2.66 25.00 -20.28
N VAL A 259 -3.05 23.74 -20.11
CA VAL A 259 -2.70 22.94 -18.93
C VAL A 259 -2.19 21.57 -19.33
N ALA A 260 -1.24 21.05 -18.57
CA ALA A 260 -0.79 19.67 -18.66
C ALA A 260 -0.89 19.00 -17.28
N ALA A 261 -1.28 17.74 -17.28
CA ALA A 261 -1.25 16.91 -16.09
C ALA A 261 0.16 16.36 -15.88
N LYS A 262 0.59 16.27 -14.63
CA LYS A 262 1.88 15.69 -14.27
C LYS A 262 1.75 14.73 -13.11
N ASN A 263 2.38 13.58 -13.27
CA ASN A 263 2.57 12.58 -12.23
C ASN A 263 4.06 12.32 -12.04
N ALA A 264 4.40 11.31 -11.24
CA ALA A 264 5.79 10.95 -10.98
C ALA A 264 6.56 10.47 -12.21
N MET A 265 5.87 9.99 -13.25
CA MET A 265 6.48 9.52 -14.50
C MET A 265 6.76 10.67 -15.48
N GLY A 266 6.07 11.79 -15.31
CA GLY A 266 6.32 13.00 -16.08
C GLY A 266 5.07 13.80 -16.39
N GLN A 267 5.26 14.78 -17.26
CA GLN A 267 4.20 15.64 -17.75
C GLN A 267 3.59 15.04 -19.02
N GLY A 268 2.26 14.96 -19.06
CA GLY A 268 1.49 14.57 -20.24
C GLY A 268 1.39 15.68 -21.29
N PRO A 269 0.58 15.47 -22.35
CA PRO A 269 0.39 16.49 -23.36
C PRO A 269 -0.31 17.73 -22.79
N TRP A 270 0.04 18.88 -23.34
CA TRP A 270 -0.71 20.11 -23.14
C TRP A 270 -2.12 19.98 -23.72
N SER A 271 -3.10 20.59 -23.06
CA SER A 271 -4.42 20.83 -23.62
C SER A 271 -4.33 21.67 -24.88
N SER A 272 -5.41 21.69 -25.67
CA SER A 272 -5.63 22.78 -26.62
C SER A 272 -5.53 24.13 -25.91
N ILE A 273 -5.06 25.15 -26.62
CA ILE A 273 -5.07 26.51 -26.10
C ILE A 273 -6.52 26.96 -25.97
N PHE A 274 -6.91 27.34 -24.77
CA PHE A 274 -8.15 28.02 -24.48
C PHE A 274 -7.91 29.52 -24.64
N SER A 275 -8.83 30.22 -25.29
CA SER A 275 -8.78 31.67 -25.43
C SER A 275 -10.12 32.25 -25.03
N THR A 276 -10.12 33.23 -24.13
CA THR A 276 -11.37 33.90 -23.70
C THR A 276 -11.11 35.37 -23.40
N PRO A 277 -12.03 36.27 -23.77
CA PRO A 277 -11.95 37.65 -23.32
C PRO A 277 -12.29 37.74 -21.83
N VAL A 278 -11.63 38.65 -21.12
CA VAL A 278 -12.00 38.97 -19.74
C VAL A 278 -13.32 39.75 -19.76
N LEU A 279 -14.38 39.14 -19.23
CA LEU A 279 -15.73 39.73 -19.09
C LEU A 279 -15.86 40.68 -17.88
#